data_AF-A0A950HHK5-F1
#
_entry.id   AF-A0A950HHK5-F1
#
_cell.length_a   1.000
_cell.length_b   1.000
_cell.length_c   1.000
_cell.angle_alpha   90.00
_cell.angle_beta   90.00
_cell.angle_gamma   90.00
#
_symmetry.space_group_name_H-M   'P 1'
#
loop_
_entity.id
_entity.type
_entity.pdbx_description
1 polymer ?
#
loop_
_entity_poly.entity_id
_entity_poly.type
_entity_poly.pdbx_seq_one_letter_code
_entity_poly.pdbx_strand_id
1 'polypeptide(L)'
;MNTATNPNSRWLFPGRRAGQPMHPESLAGLLRKLDVPTSSARTAAIRQHILEMPAPVVADALSYHPVTTAKIATQVGATWSRYAPGDHTQPSAPRTRSS
;
A
#
# COMPACT_ATOMS: atom_id res chain seq x y z
N MET A 1 0.06 19.86 16.13
CA MET A 1 -1.25 19.85 15.45
C MET A 1 -1.64 18.38 15.33
N ASN A 2 -2.63 17.94 16.12
CA ASN A 2 -2.78 16.54 16.52
C ASN A 2 -4.13 16.05 15.97
N THR A 3 -4.17 15.69 14.69
CA THR A 3 -5.42 15.37 13.97
C THR A 3 -5.94 13.96 14.22
N ALA A 4 -5.42 13.23 15.21
CA ALA A 4 -5.96 11.94 15.63
C ALA A 4 -7.12 12.16 16.62
N THR A 5 -8.36 11.97 16.15
CA THR A 5 -9.60 12.00 16.96
C THR A 5 -9.56 11.11 18.22
N ASN A 6 -8.62 10.19 18.34
CA ASN A 6 -8.41 9.42 19.57
C ASN A 6 -6.93 8.96 19.69
N PRO A 7 -6.08 9.66 20.46
CA PRO A 7 -4.65 9.32 20.60
C PRO A 7 -4.40 7.99 21.34
N ASN A 8 -5.41 7.44 22.03
CA ASN A 8 -5.33 6.16 22.74
C ASN A 8 -5.85 4.99 21.88
N SER A 9 -6.25 5.24 20.64
CA SER A 9 -6.71 4.20 19.72
C SER A 9 -5.51 3.44 19.14
N ARG A 10 -5.55 2.10 19.19
CA ARG A 10 -4.61 1.23 18.44
C ARG A 10 -4.71 1.43 16.92
N TRP A 11 -5.83 1.97 16.44
CA TRP A 11 -6.11 2.11 15.01
C TRP A 11 -5.84 3.54 14.54
N LEU A 12 -5.13 3.66 13.41
CA LEU A 12 -4.90 4.93 12.70
C LEU A 12 -6.22 5.61 12.32
N PHE A 13 -7.23 4.83 11.93
CA PHE A 13 -8.59 5.29 11.67
C PHE A 13 -9.56 4.59 12.63
N PRO A 14 -9.87 5.23 13.78
CA PRO A 14 -10.80 4.66 14.75
C PRO A 14 -12.22 4.60 14.19
N GLY A 15 -12.91 3.48 14.41
CA GLY A 15 -14.32 3.32 14.10
C GLY A 15 -15.24 4.00 15.11
N ARG A 16 -16.55 3.93 14.87
CA ARG A 16 -17.59 4.48 15.75
C ARG A 16 -17.70 3.78 17.10
N ARG A 17 -17.22 2.53 17.19
CA ARG A 17 -17.18 1.73 18.42
C ARG A 17 -15.75 1.69 18.96
N ALA A 18 -15.61 1.85 20.27
CA ALA A 18 -14.30 1.77 20.94
C ALA A 18 -13.62 0.43 20.61
N GLY A 19 -12.32 0.50 20.29
CA GLY A 19 -11.51 -0.67 19.96
C GLY A 19 -11.71 -1.25 18.55
N GLN A 20 -12.65 -0.74 17.75
CA GLN A 20 -12.88 -1.22 16.38
C GLN A 20 -12.24 -0.31 15.33
N PRO A 21 -11.65 -0.86 14.27
CA PRO A 21 -11.21 -0.07 13.13
C PRO A 21 -12.41 0.49 12.36
N MET A 22 -12.21 1.61 11.68
CA MET A 22 -13.20 2.13 10.74
C MET A 22 -13.41 1.15 9.58
N HIS A 23 -14.66 0.93 9.18
CA HIS A 23 -14.95 0.11 8.02
C HIS A 23 -14.41 0.78 6.73
N PRO A 24 -13.74 0.04 5.83
CA PRO A 24 -13.14 0.62 4.62
C PRO A 24 -14.12 1.42 3.75
N GLU A 25 -15.36 0.94 3.57
CA GLU A 25 -16.39 1.66 2.81
C GLU A 25 -16.79 2.98 3.45
N SER A 26 -16.80 3.06 4.78
CA SER A 26 -17.10 4.32 5.49
C SER A 26 -15.98 5.33 5.26
N LEU A 27 -14.72 4.88 5.30
CA LEU A 27 -13.56 5.71 4.99
C LEU A 27 -13.59 6.16 3.53
N ALA A 28 -13.92 5.26 2.60
CA ALA A 28 -14.06 5.59 1.18
C ALA A 28 -15.17 6.62 0.94
N GLY A 29 -16.30 6.51 1.64
CA GLY A 29 -17.37 7.50 1.61
C GLY A 29 -16.92 8.87 2.12
N LEU A 30 -16.10 8.93 3.17
CA LEU A 30 -15.52 10.19 3.66
C LEU A 30 -14.55 10.82 2.64
N LEU A 31 -13.70 10.01 2.01
CA LEU A 31 -12.77 10.49 0.97
C LEU A 31 -13.51 11.02 -0.26
N ARG A 32 -14.60 10.34 -0.67
CA ARG A 32 -15.45 10.81 -1.78
C ARG A 32 -16.12 12.16 -1.47
N LYS A 33 -16.49 12.42 -0.22
CA LYS A 33 -17.02 13.74 0.19
C LYS A 33 -15.98 14.86 0.10
N LEU A 34 -14.69 14.51 0.04
CA LEU A 34 -13.58 15.43 -0.17
C LEU A 34 -13.13 15.44 -1.65
N ASP A 35 -13.95 14.91 -2.56
CA ASP A 35 -13.65 14.75 -3.98
C ASP A 35 -12.40 13.89 -4.26
N VAL A 36 -12.03 13.00 -3.33
CA VAL A 36 -10.95 12.03 -3.49
C VAL A 36 -11.54 10.66 -3.89
N PRO A 37 -11.54 10.31 -5.17
CA PRO A 37 -12.01 9.01 -5.62
C PRO A 37 -10.99 7.92 -5.24
N THR A 38 -11.32 7.08 -4.25
CA THR A 38 -10.36 6.15 -3.63
C THR A 38 -9.65 5.21 -4.60
N SER A 39 -10.36 4.61 -5.55
CA SER A 39 -9.77 3.63 -6.48
C SER A 39 -8.92 4.29 -7.57
N SER A 40 -9.39 5.38 -8.17
CA SER A 40 -8.64 6.09 -9.21
C SER A 40 -7.47 6.87 -8.61
N ALA A 41 -7.63 7.50 -7.45
CA ALA A 41 -6.54 8.14 -6.72
C ALA A 41 -5.45 7.13 -6.36
N ARG A 42 -5.82 5.94 -5.88
CA ARG A 42 -4.86 4.87 -5.61
C ARG A 42 -4.11 4.43 -6.86
N THR A 43 -4.83 4.25 -7.97
CA THR A 43 -4.21 3.84 -9.25
C THR A 43 -3.27 4.93 -9.79
N ALA A 44 -3.68 6.20 -9.71
CA ALA A 44 -2.87 7.33 -10.11
C ALA A 44 -1.60 7.46 -9.25
N ALA A 45 -1.73 7.32 -7.93
CA ALA A 45 -0.60 7.36 -7.01
C ALA A 45 0.42 6.25 -7.29
N ILE A 46 -0.04 5.01 -7.56
CA ILE A 46 0.85 3.90 -7.91
C ILE A 46 1.59 4.18 -9.22
N ARG A 47 0.88 4.69 -10.24
CA ARG A 47 1.49 5.06 -11.53
C ARG A 47 2.55 6.13 -11.36
N GLN A 48 2.26 7.18 -10.58
CA GLN A 48 3.22 8.23 -10.28
C GLN A 48 4.43 7.67 -9.53
N HIS A 49 4.23 6.78 -8.57
CA HIS A 49 5.32 6.20 -7.81
C HIS A 49 6.27 5.36 -8.67
N ILE A 50 5.74 4.65 -9.66
CA ILE A 50 6.55 3.86 -10.60
C ILE A 50 7.41 4.76 -11.52
N LEU A 51 7.04 6.03 -11.71
CA LEU A 51 7.89 7.01 -12.39
C LEU A 51 9.03 7.50 -11.50
N GLU A 52 8.81 7.61 -10.19
CA GLU A 52 9.82 8.06 -9.22
C GLU A 52 10.73 6.94 -8.73
N MET A 53 10.26 5.69 -8.73
CA MET A 53 11.03 4.54 -8.27
C MET A 53 10.70 3.24 -9.00
N PRO A 54 11.61 2.25 -9.00
CA PRO A 54 11.40 0.98 -9.67
C PRO A 54 10.18 0.20 -9.14
N ALA A 55 9.45 -0.45 -10.06
CA ALA A 55 8.27 -1.26 -9.74
C ALA A 55 8.46 -2.31 -8.62
N PRO A 56 9.62 -3.01 -8.49
CA PRO A 56 9.84 -3.91 -7.36
C PRO A 56 9.81 -3.18 -6.01
N VAL A 57 10.39 -1.98 -5.94
CA VAL A 57 10.40 -1.18 -4.71
C VAL A 57 8.99 -0.72 -4.35
N VAL A 58 8.20 -0.33 -5.35
CA VAL A 58 6.77 0.01 -5.15
C VAL A 58 5.97 -1.21 -4.69
N ALA A 59 6.26 -2.39 -5.23
CA ALA A 59 5.59 -3.63 -4.84
C ALA A 59 5.85 -3.96 -3.36
N ASP A 60 7.11 -3.88 -2.91
CA ASP A 60 7.47 -4.12 -1.52
C ASP A 60 6.89 -3.06 -0.59
N ALA A 61 7.08 -1.77 -0.92
CA ALA A 61 6.65 -0.65 -0.08
C ALA A 61 5.13 -0.59 0.11
N LEU A 62 4.36 -0.98 -0.90
CA LEU A 62 2.89 -0.96 -0.88
C LEU A 62 2.27 -2.35 -0.70
N SER A 63 3.10 -3.39 -0.49
CA SER A 63 2.69 -4.80 -0.40
C SER A 63 1.81 -5.26 -1.56
N TYR A 64 2.18 -4.87 -2.79
CA TYR A 64 1.54 -5.28 -4.02
C TYR A 64 2.21 -6.52 -4.62
N HIS A 65 1.42 -7.32 -5.35
CA HIS A 65 1.99 -8.44 -6.09
C HIS A 65 2.92 -7.93 -7.20
N PRO A 66 4.15 -8.45 -7.33
CA PRO A 66 5.16 -7.93 -8.28
C PRO A 66 4.69 -7.93 -9.73
N VAL A 67 3.95 -8.97 -10.12
CA VAL A 67 3.33 -9.08 -11.47
C VAL A 67 2.39 -7.91 -11.77
N THR A 68 1.63 -7.43 -10.79
CA THR A 68 0.71 -6.31 -10.97
C THR A 68 1.49 -5.02 -11.18
N THR A 69 2.52 -4.77 -10.38
CA THR A 69 3.34 -3.56 -10.48
C THR A 69 4.19 -3.54 -11.76
N ALA A 70 4.69 -4.69 -12.21
CA ALA A 70 5.38 -4.84 -13.49
C ALA A 70 4.47 -4.54 -14.70
N LYS A 71 3.22 -5.03 -14.68
CA LYS A 71 2.21 -4.69 -15.70
C LYS A 71 1.89 -3.19 -15.73
N ILE A 72 1.85 -2.54 -14.58
CA ILE A 72 1.63 -1.09 -14.52
C ILE A 72 2.86 -0.36 -15.06
N ALA A 73 4.08 -0.79 -14.73
CA ALA A 73 5.32 -0.21 -15.23
C ALA A 73 5.44 -0.24 -16.76
N THR A 74 5.05 -1.35 -17.40
CA THR A 74 4.99 -1.42 -18.86
C THR A 74 3.94 -0.49 -19.45
N GLN A 75 2.78 -0.34 -18.78
CA GLN A 75 1.72 0.59 -19.21
C GLN A 75 2.13 2.07 -19.10
N VAL A 76 2.92 2.45 -18.09
CA VAL A 76 3.41 3.83 -17.94
C VAL A 76 4.73 4.10 -18.66
N GLY A 77 5.32 3.11 -19.34
CA GLY A 77 6.58 3.26 -20.06
C GLY A 77 7.80 3.46 -19.13
N ALA A 78 7.71 3.06 -17.87
CA ALA A 78 8.80 3.22 -16.91
C ALA A 78 9.95 2.25 -17.24
N THR A 79 11.10 2.78 -17.64
CA THR A 79 12.25 1.98 -18.12
C THR A 79 13.36 1.96 -17.08
N TRP A 80 13.17 1.17 -16.01
CA TRP A 80 14.19 0.97 -14.98
C TRP A 80 15.15 -0.17 -15.34
N SER A 81 15.99 0.03 -16.38
CA SER A 81 16.90 -1.01 -16.90
C SER A 81 18.01 -1.46 -15.95
N ARG A 82 18.25 -0.73 -14.85
CA ARG A 82 19.35 -0.98 -13.90
C ARG A 82 18.93 -1.70 -12.61
N TYR A 83 17.65 -2.05 -12.47
CA TYR A 83 17.12 -2.65 -11.23
C TYR A 83 16.75 -4.11 -11.46
N ALA A 84 17.39 -5.04 -10.75
CA ALA A 84 17.01 -6.45 -10.75
C ALA A 84 15.86 -6.67 -9.74
N PRO A 85 14.81 -7.44 -10.07
CA PRO A 85 13.83 -7.89 -9.08
C PRO A 85 14.57 -8.76 -8.06
N GLY A 86 14.64 -8.35 -6.79
CA GLY A 86 15.20 -9.20 -5.74
C GLY A 86 14.29 -10.41 -5.51
N ASP A 87 14.82 -11.54 -5.03
CA ASP A 87 14.01 -12.70 -4.62
C ASP A 87 13.31 -12.41 -3.29
N HIS A 88 12.04 -12.00 -3.33
CA HIS A 88 11.23 -11.67 -2.13
C HIS A 88 10.10 -12.68 -1.86
N THR A 89 10.10 -13.85 -2.52
CA THR A 89 9.10 -14.91 -2.31
C THR A 89 9.42 -15.89 -1.19
N GLN A 90 10.42 -15.64 -0.34
CA GLN A 90 10.72 -16.54 0.78
C GLN A 90 10.19 -16.00 2.12
N PRO A 91 8.95 -16.35 2.54
CA PRO A 91 8.59 -16.24 3.94
C PRO A 91 9.53 -17.14 4.73
N SER A 92 10.36 -16.53 5.57
CA SER A 92 11.25 -17.25 6.48
C SER A 92 10.38 -18.01 7.48
N ALA A 93 10.11 -19.28 7.19
CA ALA A 93 9.59 -20.21 8.17
C ALA A 93 10.62 -20.33 9.30
N PRO A 94 10.22 -20.25 10.58
CA PRO A 94 11.13 -20.43 11.69
C PRO A 94 11.65 -21.87 11.67
N ARG A 95 12.93 -22.04 11.32
CA ARG A 95 13.66 -23.30 11.53
C ARG A 95 13.86 -23.46 13.04
N THR A 96 12.90 -24.10 13.71
CA THR A 96 13.15 -24.67 15.03
C THR A 96 14.09 -25.86 14.83
N ARG A 97 15.38 -25.62 15.07
CA ARG A 97 16.39 -26.67 15.20
C ARG A 97 16.25 -27.26 16.60
N SER A 98 16.11 -28.58 16.65
CA SER A 98 16.03 -29.40 17.86
C SER A 98 17.20 -29.19 18.82
N SER A 99 16.90 -29.37 20.12
CA SER A 99 17.76 -30.07 21.08
C SER A 99 16.88 -30.75 22.13
#